data_AF-A0AAQ3KD63-F1
#
_entry.id   AF-A0AAQ3KD63-F1
#
_cell.length_a   1.000
_cell.length_b   1.000
_cell.length_c   1.000
_cell.angle_alpha   90.00
_cell.angle_beta   90.00
_cell.angle_gamma   90.00
#
_symmetry.space_group_name_H-M   'P 1'
#
loop_
_entity.id
_entity.type
_entity.pdbx_description
1 polymer ?
#
loop_
_entity_poly.entity_id
_entity_poly.type
_entity_poly.pdbx_seq_one_letter_code
_entity_poly.pdbx_strand_id
1 'polypeptide(L)'
;MASHSSPLPVVSLNHVSLLCSSVQDSVKFYHQVLGFEPIKRPSSFNFEGAWLYNYGVSIHLLQRDSEPQVLPKSSEINPKGNHISFQCADIGIVRKRLEEMGIKYVAAVVAEGGIMVDQLFFHDPDCYMIEICDCHKIPIVPLSSALLLKPQQSCVRGNWNYKRYHSFAGYVAKDTKDDEILKDQRTV
;
A
#
# COMPACT_ATOMS: atom_id res chain seq x y z
N MET A 1 40.56 -2.06 -6.41
CA MET A 1 39.78 -0.88 -6.01
C MET A 1 38.40 -1.03 -6.61
N ALA A 2 37.33 -1.10 -5.81
CA ALA A 2 35.98 -1.14 -6.35
C ALA A 2 35.65 0.25 -6.90
N SER A 3 35.35 0.35 -8.19
CA SER A 3 34.85 1.60 -8.77
C SER A 3 33.46 1.86 -8.20
N HIS A 4 33.34 2.83 -7.30
CA HIS A 4 32.04 3.35 -6.90
C HIS A 4 31.44 4.10 -8.09
N SER A 5 30.67 3.41 -8.92
CA SER A 5 29.85 4.07 -9.93
C SER A 5 28.82 4.93 -9.22
N SER A 6 28.76 6.21 -9.57
CA SER A 6 27.73 7.10 -9.05
C SER A 6 26.34 6.55 -9.40
N PRO A 7 25.34 6.70 -8.53
CA PRO A 7 23.98 6.26 -8.82
C PRO A 7 23.41 6.98 -10.05
N LEU A 8 22.41 6.38 -10.69
CA LEU A 8 21.66 7.01 -11.78
C LEU A 8 21.04 8.33 -11.29
N PRO A 9 20.99 9.38 -12.12
CA PRO A 9 20.41 10.68 -11.76
C PRO A 9 18.87 10.64 -11.82
N VAL A 10 18.26 9.74 -11.03
CA VAL A 10 16.80 9.61 -10.91
C VAL A 10 16.28 10.67 -9.92
N VAL A 11 15.21 11.37 -10.29
CA VAL A 11 14.60 12.43 -9.47
C VAL A 11 13.47 11.90 -8.59
N SER A 12 12.55 11.12 -9.17
CA SER A 12 11.39 10.58 -8.46
C SER A 12 10.80 9.38 -9.21
N LEU A 13 9.88 8.66 -8.55
CA LEU A 13 8.93 7.80 -9.26
C LEU A 13 8.07 8.68 -10.16
N ASN A 14 7.94 8.30 -11.43
CA ASN A 14 7.16 9.08 -12.41
C ASN A 14 5.74 8.52 -12.54
N HIS A 15 5.61 7.22 -12.81
CA HIS A 15 4.32 6.57 -12.97
C HIS A 15 4.37 5.07 -12.64
N VAL A 16 3.20 4.50 -12.40
CA VAL A 16 2.96 3.06 -12.37
C VAL A 16 2.13 2.67 -13.59
N SER A 17 2.54 1.62 -14.30
CA SER A 17 1.85 1.13 -15.49
C SER A 17 1.10 -0.16 -15.15
N LEU A 18 -0.20 -0.22 -15.46
CA LEU A 18 -1.06 -1.37 -15.13
C LEU A 18 -1.82 -1.83 -16.38
N LEU A 19 -1.87 -3.16 -16.57
CA LEU A 19 -2.69 -3.78 -17.61
C LEU A 19 -4.06 -4.11 -17.04
N CYS A 20 -5.09 -3.46 -17.55
CA CYS A 20 -6.45 -3.61 -17.08
C CYS A 20 -7.34 -4.33 -18.09
N SER A 21 -8.33 -5.05 -17.59
CA SER A 21 -9.37 -5.68 -18.40
C SER A 21 -10.42 -4.68 -18.90
N SER A 22 -10.53 -3.52 -18.25
CA SER A 22 -11.42 -2.42 -18.63
C SER A 22 -10.82 -1.09 -18.19
N VAL A 23 -10.39 -0.28 -19.15
CA VAL A 23 -9.89 1.09 -18.87
C VAL A 23 -10.95 1.92 -18.16
N GLN A 24 -12.22 1.77 -18.55
CA GLN A 24 -13.32 2.51 -17.95
C GLN A 24 -13.51 2.17 -16.46
N ASP A 25 -13.53 0.87 -16.12
CA ASP A 25 -13.74 0.43 -14.74
C ASP A 25 -12.55 0.81 -13.85
N SER A 26 -11.34 0.68 -14.39
CA SER A 26 -10.12 1.09 -13.69
C SER A 26 -10.05 2.60 -13.50
N VAL A 27 -10.38 3.42 -14.52
CA VAL A 27 -10.48 4.88 -14.36
C VAL A 27 -11.48 5.22 -13.25
N LYS A 28 -12.67 4.61 -13.27
CA LYS A 28 -13.69 4.85 -12.25
C LYS A 28 -13.19 4.49 -10.86
N PHE A 29 -12.55 3.34 -10.69
CA PHE A 29 -11.97 2.90 -9.42
C PHE A 29 -10.91 3.88 -8.92
N TYR A 30 -9.87 4.15 -9.71
CA TYR A 30 -8.75 5.00 -9.31
C TYR A 30 -9.21 6.43 -9.02
N HIS A 31 -10.19 6.94 -9.75
CA HIS A 31 -10.80 8.24 -9.49
C HIS A 31 -11.65 8.27 -8.22
N GLN A 32 -12.59 7.33 -8.07
CA GLN A 32 -13.58 7.40 -6.98
C GLN A 32 -13.07 6.86 -5.64
N VAL A 33 -12.15 5.90 -5.66
CA VAL A 33 -11.58 5.27 -4.46
C VAL A 33 -10.32 6.01 -4.00
N LEU A 34 -9.39 6.27 -4.91
CA LEU A 34 -8.09 6.86 -4.58
C LEU A 34 -7.99 8.36 -4.91
N GLY A 35 -8.98 8.95 -5.58
CA GLY A 35 -8.99 10.39 -5.89
C GLY A 35 -8.06 10.79 -7.05
N PHE A 36 -7.67 9.87 -7.92
CA PHE A 36 -6.87 10.21 -9.10
C PHE A 36 -7.68 10.95 -10.16
N GLU A 37 -7.12 11.97 -10.80
CA GLU A 37 -7.81 12.70 -11.86
C GLU A 37 -7.36 12.24 -13.25
N PRO A 38 -8.27 11.90 -14.18
CA PRO A 38 -7.92 11.66 -15.57
C PRO A 38 -7.26 12.90 -16.18
N ILE A 39 -6.15 12.69 -16.90
CA ILE A 39 -5.41 13.76 -17.57
C ILE A 39 -5.30 13.52 -19.08
N LYS A 40 -4.96 14.59 -19.81
CA LYS A 40 -4.79 14.53 -21.26
C LYS A 40 -3.69 13.54 -21.63
N ARG A 41 -4.03 12.59 -22.49
CA ARG A 41 -3.09 11.62 -23.05
C ARG A 41 -2.25 12.24 -24.18
N PRO A 42 -0.97 11.86 -24.33
CA PRO A 42 -0.22 12.14 -25.55
C PRO A 42 -0.95 11.63 -26.79
N SER A 43 -1.06 12.46 -27.83
CA SER A 43 -1.78 12.13 -29.07
C SER A 43 -1.07 11.07 -29.92
N SER A 44 0.21 10.80 -29.66
CA SER A 44 0.98 9.76 -30.34
C SER A 44 0.63 8.34 -29.89
N PHE A 45 -0.13 8.18 -28.81
CA PHE A 45 -0.54 6.85 -28.34
C PHE A 45 -1.78 6.40 -29.11
N ASN A 46 -1.67 5.26 -29.78
CA ASN A 46 -2.70 4.70 -30.68
C ASN A 46 -3.35 3.41 -30.14
N PHE A 47 -3.12 3.07 -28.88
CA PHE A 47 -3.78 1.97 -28.17
C PHE A 47 -4.91 2.48 -27.27
N GLU A 48 -5.71 1.60 -26.68
CA GLU A 48 -6.73 1.98 -25.69
C GLU A 48 -6.11 2.07 -24.28
N GLY A 49 -6.30 3.20 -23.61
CA GLY A 49 -5.64 3.46 -22.33
C GLY A 49 -5.96 4.84 -21.76
N ALA A 50 -5.60 5.05 -20.50
CA ALA A 50 -5.83 6.29 -19.78
C ALA A 50 -4.59 6.69 -18.96
N TRP A 51 -4.46 7.99 -18.73
CA TRP A 51 -3.52 8.55 -17.77
C TRP A 51 -4.32 9.21 -16.66
N LEU A 52 -3.98 8.89 -15.41
CA LEU A 52 -4.49 9.60 -14.26
C LEU A 52 -3.34 10.15 -13.42
N TYR A 53 -3.56 11.26 -12.73
CA TYR A 53 -2.53 11.91 -11.92
C TYR A 53 -3.10 12.39 -10.59
N ASN A 54 -2.38 12.09 -9.52
CA ASN A 54 -2.51 12.74 -8.21
C ASN A 54 -1.28 12.40 -7.35
N TYR A 55 -1.12 13.06 -6.20
CA TYR A 55 -0.09 12.74 -5.20
C TYR A 55 1.35 12.75 -5.73
N GLY A 56 1.61 13.48 -6.83
CA GLY A 56 2.93 13.53 -7.46
C GLY A 56 3.29 12.34 -8.35
N VAL A 57 2.37 11.39 -8.59
CA VAL A 57 2.60 10.20 -9.43
C VAL A 57 1.48 9.99 -10.44
N SER A 58 1.78 9.43 -11.61
CA SER A 58 0.75 9.05 -12.58
C SER A 58 0.43 7.55 -12.53
N ILE A 59 -0.81 7.20 -12.86
CA ILE A 59 -1.21 5.82 -13.20
C ILE A 59 -1.45 5.78 -14.71
N HIS A 60 -0.70 4.92 -15.39
CA HIS A 60 -0.86 4.64 -16.83
C HIS A 60 -1.61 3.31 -16.98
N LEU A 61 -2.89 3.41 -17.33
CA LEU A 61 -3.75 2.26 -17.59
C LEU A 61 -3.66 1.89 -19.07
N LEU A 62 -3.38 0.62 -19.34
CA LEU A 62 -3.41 0.06 -20.69
C LEU A 62 -4.49 -1.03 -20.74
N GLN A 63 -5.36 -0.94 -21.74
CA GLN A 63 -6.32 -1.99 -22.03
C GLN A 63 -5.57 -3.24 -22.46
N ARG A 64 -5.90 -4.39 -21.87
CA ARG A 64 -5.37 -5.68 -22.30
C ARG A 64 -6.00 -6.07 -23.64
N ASP A 65 -5.17 -6.61 -24.53
CA ASP A 65 -5.65 -7.28 -25.74
C ASP A 65 -6.49 -8.52 -25.38
N SER A 66 -7.39 -8.94 -26.28
CA SER A 66 -8.34 -10.04 -26.09
C SER A 66 -7.72 -11.45 -25.91
N GLU A 67 -6.40 -11.56 -25.87
CA GLU A 67 -5.67 -12.81 -25.59
C GLU A 67 -5.80 -13.18 -24.10
N PRO A 68 -6.01 -14.46 -23.75
CA PRO A 68 -6.19 -14.89 -22.36
C PRO A 68 -4.85 -14.89 -21.62
N GLN A 69 -4.36 -13.71 -21.23
CA GLN A 69 -3.37 -13.62 -20.17
C GLN A 69 -4.08 -13.92 -18.86
N VAL A 70 -3.89 -15.14 -18.37
CA VAL A 70 -4.35 -15.60 -17.06
C VAL A 70 -3.57 -14.81 -16.02
N LEU A 71 -4.11 -13.68 -15.56
CA LEU A 71 -3.70 -13.15 -14.27
C LEU A 71 -4.05 -14.20 -13.21
N PRO A 72 -3.18 -14.43 -12.21
CA PRO A 72 -3.55 -15.19 -11.04
C PRO A 72 -4.77 -14.51 -10.41
N LYS A 73 -5.95 -15.10 -10.56
CA LYS A 73 -7.18 -14.69 -9.88
C LYS A 73 -7.10 -15.07 -8.40
N SER A 74 -5.99 -14.78 -7.72
CA SER A 74 -5.97 -14.89 -6.28
C SER A 74 -6.88 -13.78 -5.75
N SER A 75 -8.10 -14.15 -5.41
CA SER A 75 -9.04 -13.27 -4.72
C SER A 75 -8.65 -13.02 -3.26
N GLU A 76 -7.69 -13.79 -2.73
CA GLU A 76 -7.17 -13.61 -1.39
C GLU A 76 -6.22 -12.42 -1.33
N ILE A 77 -6.50 -11.52 -0.39
CA ILE A 77 -5.65 -10.37 -0.09
C ILE A 77 -4.50 -10.87 0.79
N ASN A 78 -3.29 -10.89 0.23
CA ASN A 78 -2.08 -11.31 0.94
C ASN A 78 -1.17 -10.09 1.17
N PRO A 79 -1.10 -9.53 2.40
CA PRO A 79 -0.25 -8.37 2.72
C PRO A 79 1.23 -8.50 2.34
N LYS A 80 1.73 -9.72 2.11
CA LYS A 80 3.13 -9.98 1.70
C LYS A 80 3.32 -9.98 0.17
N GLY A 81 2.25 -9.85 -0.61
CA GLY A 81 2.31 -9.78 -2.06
C GLY A 81 2.91 -8.47 -2.58
N ASN A 82 3.21 -8.40 -3.88
CA ASN A 82 3.63 -7.16 -4.52
C ASN A 82 2.47 -6.15 -4.50
N HIS A 83 2.75 -4.90 -4.14
CA HIS A 83 1.76 -3.83 -4.09
C HIS A 83 2.36 -2.48 -4.41
N ILE A 84 1.48 -1.54 -4.74
CA ILE A 84 1.77 -0.11 -4.67
C ILE A 84 1.21 0.43 -3.35
N SER A 85 2.00 1.26 -2.66
CA SER A 85 1.63 1.79 -1.35
C SER A 85 1.44 3.30 -1.41
N PHE A 86 0.37 3.79 -0.78
CA PHE A 86 0.11 5.22 -0.62
C PHE A 86 0.07 5.61 0.85
N GLN A 87 0.68 6.75 1.13
CA GLN A 87 0.66 7.39 2.43
C GLN A 87 -0.70 8.05 2.68
N CYS A 88 -1.34 7.77 3.82
CA CYS A 88 -2.52 8.50 4.26
C CYS A 88 -2.26 9.30 5.55
N ALA A 89 -3.08 10.34 5.77
CA ALA A 89 -3.10 11.09 7.03
C ALA A 89 -4.00 10.43 8.09
N ASP A 90 -5.08 9.76 7.67
CA ASP A 90 -6.06 9.12 8.55
C ASP A 90 -6.56 7.81 7.94
N ILE A 91 -6.12 6.69 8.52
CA ILE A 91 -6.50 5.35 8.07
C ILE A 91 -7.97 5.02 8.37
N GLY A 92 -8.57 5.67 9.38
CA GLY A 92 -9.95 5.48 9.79
C GLY A 92 -10.92 6.00 8.72
N ILE A 93 -10.61 7.16 8.13
CA ILE A 93 -11.38 7.70 6.99
C ILE A 93 -11.32 6.75 5.80
N VAL A 94 -10.13 6.23 5.48
CA VAL A 94 -9.93 5.29 4.38
C VAL A 94 -10.72 4.01 4.62
N ARG A 95 -10.61 3.43 5.81
CA ARG A 95 -11.37 2.23 6.21
C ARG A 95 -12.86 2.40 6.01
N LYS A 96 -13.42 3.48 6.56
CA LYS A 96 -14.86 3.78 6.43
C LYS A 96 -15.28 3.89 4.97
N ARG A 97 -14.46 4.53 4.13
CA ARG A 97 -14.75 4.69 2.71
C ARG A 97 -14.76 3.35 1.97
N LEU A 98 -13.80 2.46 2.25
CA LEU A 98 -13.78 1.11 1.67
C LEU A 98 -15.03 0.31 2.07
N GLU A 99 -15.44 0.41 3.34
CA GLU A 99 -16.66 -0.24 3.85
C GLU A 99 -17.93 0.29 3.16
N GLU A 100 -18.09 1.61 3.04
CA GLU A 100 -19.19 2.25 2.31
C GLU A 100 -19.28 1.81 0.85
N MET A 101 -18.13 1.52 0.22
CA MET A 101 -18.04 1.07 -1.17
C MET A 101 -18.12 -0.46 -1.33
N GLY A 102 -18.20 -1.22 -0.23
CA GLY A 102 -18.23 -2.67 -0.24
C GLY A 102 -16.91 -3.32 -0.72
N ILE A 103 -15.79 -2.60 -0.61
CA ILE A 103 -14.47 -3.09 -1.01
C ILE A 103 -13.88 -3.92 0.14
N LYS A 104 -13.54 -5.18 -0.14
CA LYS A 104 -12.87 -6.06 0.81
C LYS A 104 -11.44 -5.59 1.05
N TYR A 105 -11.02 -5.62 2.32
CA TYR A 105 -9.66 -5.25 2.71
C TYR A 105 -9.14 -6.15 3.84
N VAL A 106 -7.82 -6.19 4.01
CA VAL A 106 -7.13 -6.77 5.18
C VAL A 106 -6.41 -5.64 5.91
N ALA A 107 -6.59 -5.55 7.23
CA ALA A 107 -5.84 -4.63 8.07
C ALA A 107 -4.62 -5.31 8.68
N ALA A 108 -3.52 -4.59 8.79
CA ALA A 108 -2.33 -5.02 9.52
C ALA A 108 -1.77 -3.86 10.35
N VAL A 109 -0.96 -4.19 11.35
CA VAL A 109 -0.32 -3.21 12.22
C VAL A 109 1.16 -3.55 12.35
N VAL A 110 2.02 -2.56 12.14
CA VAL A 110 3.46 -2.64 12.38
C VAL A 110 3.77 -1.90 13.67
N ALA A 111 4.49 -2.58 14.58
CA ALA A 111 4.94 -2.03 15.84
C ALA A 111 6.46 -1.91 15.85
N GLU A 112 6.98 -0.69 15.96
CA GLU A 112 8.42 -0.43 16.04
C GLU A 112 8.71 0.69 17.05
N GLY A 113 9.58 0.44 18.02
CA GLY A 113 9.99 1.46 18.99
C GLY A 113 8.85 2.07 19.82
N GLY A 114 7.73 1.36 19.99
CA GLY A 114 6.52 1.87 20.67
C GLY A 114 5.60 2.69 19.76
N ILE A 115 5.93 2.84 18.48
CA ILE A 115 5.11 3.47 17.44
C ILE A 115 4.28 2.39 16.74
N MET A 116 3.00 2.70 16.50
CA MET A 116 2.07 1.83 15.79
C MET A 116 1.70 2.45 14.44
N VAL A 117 1.96 1.71 13.37
CA VAL A 117 1.59 2.05 12.00
C VAL A 117 0.48 1.11 11.55
N ASP A 118 -0.60 1.69 11.06
CA ASP A 118 -1.74 0.96 10.49
C ASP A 118 -1.57 0.84 8.98
N GLN A 119 -1.95 -0.33 8.46
CA GLN A 119 -1.94 -0.65 7.03
C GLN A 119 -3.29 -1.24 6.62
N LEU A 120 -3.76 -0.88 5.44
CA LEU A 120 -4.92 -1.48 4.78
C LEU A 120 -4.51 -2.00 3.40
N PHE A 121 -4.80 -3.26 3.13
CA PHE A 121 -4.52 -3.91 1.85
C PHE A 121 -5.83 -4.27 1.17
N PHE A 122 -5.96 -3.94 -0.11
CA PHE A 122 -7.11 -4.30 -0.94
C PHE A 122 -6.71 -4.40 -2.40
N HIS A 123 -7.64 -4.85 -3.24
CA HIS A 123 -7.42 -5.02 -4.67
C HIS A 123 -8.14 -3.94 -5.48
N ASP A 124 -7.53 -3.57 -6.60
CA ASP A 124 -8.23 -2.89 -7.70
C ASP A 124 -9.10 -3.89 -8.51
N PRO A 125 -9.83 -3.44 -9.55
CA PRO A 125 -10.70 -4.31 -10.36
C PRO A 125 -9.99 -5.48 -11.03
N ASP A 126 -8.67 -5.39 -11.26
CA ASP A 126 -7.84 -6.38 -11.93
C ASP A 126 -6.95 -7.18 -10.95
N CYS A 127 -7.25 -7.10 -9.65
CA CYS A 127 -6.53 -7.76 -8.56
C CYS A 127 -5.09 -7.26 -8.32
N TYR A 128 -4.75 -6.05 -8.76
CA TYR A 128 -3.52 -5.40 -8.31
C TYR A 128 -3.68 -4.96 -6.86
N MET A 129 -2.71 -5.31 -6.03
CA MET A 129 -2.76 -5.00 -4.60
C MET A 129 -2.33 -3.55 -4.34
N ILE A 130 -3.15 -2.86 -3.56
CA ILE A 130 -2.94 -1.51 -3.07
C ILE A 130 -2.81 -1.58 -1.56
N GLU A 131 -1.78 -0.93 -1.04
CA GLU A 131 -1.61 -0.66 0.37
C GLU A 131 -1.90 0.83 0.64
N ILE A 132 -2.64 1.11 1.71
CA ILE A 132 -2.70 2.43 2.32
C ILE A 132 -2.07 2.33 3.71
N CYS A 133 -1.07 3.15 4.01
CA CYS A 133 -0.41 3.14 5.31
C CYS A 133 -0.19 4.53 5.90
N ASP A 134 -0.08 4.60 7.23
CA ASP A 134 0.38 5.79 7.95
C ASP A 134 1.88 5.74 8.32
N CYS A 135 2.69 5.13 7.44
CA CYS A 135 4.10 4.82 7.65
C CYS A 135 5.01 6.00 8.05
N HIS A 136 4.64 7.24 7.70
CA HIS A 136 5.36 8.46 8.12
C HIS A 136 5.57 8.59 9.63
N LYS A 137 4.81 7.85 10.46
CA LYS A 137 5.01 7.78 11.92
C LYS A 137 6.35 7.15 12.31
N ILE A 138 6.90 6.24 11.49
CA ILE A 138 8.18 5.58 11.76
C ILE A 138 9.30 6.34 11.05
N PRO A 139 10.40 6.68 11.75
CA PRO A 139 11.53 7.36 11.13
C PRO A 139 12.27 6.45 10.14
N ILE A 140 12.52 6.96 8.93
CA ILE A 140 13.33 6.27 7.93
C ILE A 140 14.81 6.44 8.29
N VAL A 141 15.47 5.35 8.68
CA VAL A 141 16.90 5.33 9.02
C VAL A 141 17.66 4.51 7.97
N PRO A 142 18.46 5.12 7.08
CA PRO A 142 19.26 4.38 6.11
C PRO A 142 20.27 3.47 6.82
N LEU A 143 20.42 2.22 6.36
CA LEU A 143 21.36 1.26 6.96
C LEU A 143 22.83 1.74 6.92
N SER A 144 23.20 2.54 5.93
CA SER A 144 24.51 3.20 5.85
C SER A 144 24.76 4.16 7.02
N SER A 145 23.70 4.74 7.60
CA SER A 145 23.78 5.67 8.73
C SER A 145 24.05 4.95 10.05
N ALA A 146 23.66 3.68 10.17
CA ALA A 146 23.92 2.87 11.37
C ALA A 146 25.41 2.51 11.55
N LEU A 147 26.20 2.53 10.48
CA LEU A 147 27.65 2.27 10.52
C LEU A 147 28.47 3.45 11.07
N LEU A 148 27.90 4.65 11.14
CA LEU A 148 28.55 5.84 11.69
C LEU A 148 28.42 5.94 13.22
N LEU A 149 27.54 5.16 13.83
CA LEU A 149 27.39 5.04 15.29
C LEU A 149 28.17 3.84 15.81
N LYS A 150 29.47 3.74 15.52
CA LYS A 150 30.36 3.02 16.43
C LYS A 150 30.63 3.95 17.61
N PRO A 151 30.28 3.58 18.86
CA PRO A 151 30.70 4.36 20.00
C PRO A 151 32.23 4.35 20.00
N GLN A 152 32.85 5.52 19.88
CA GLN A 152 34.22 5.66 20.37
C GLN A 152 34.16 5.27 21.85
N GLN A 153 34.78 4.14 22.18
CA GLN A 153 35.02 3.75 23.57
C GLN A 153 35.83 4.87 24.22
N SER A 154 35.16 5.82 24.87
CA SER A 154 35.73 6.51 26.01
C SER A 154 35.31 5.72 27.23
N CYS A 155 36.30 5.18 27.92
CA CYS A 155 36.13 4.40 29.13
C CYS A 155 35.44 5.25 30.20
N VAL A 156 34.17 5.00 30.49
CA VAL A 156 33.59 5.34 31.79
C VAL A 156 32.70 4.19 32.24
N ARG A 157 33.06 3.60 33.38
CA ARG A 157 32.36 2.47 33.99
C ARG A 157 30.96 2.91 34.41
N GLY A 158 29.93 2.30 33.84
CA GLY A 158 28.54 2.47 34.27
C GLY A 158 27.73 1.24 33.90
N ASN A 159 27.33 0.47 34.90
CA ASN A 159 26.55 -0.75 34.76
C ASN A 159 25.15 -0.41 34.23
N TRP A 160 24.80 -0.87 33.02
CA TRP A 160 23.43 -0.87 32.53
C TRP A 160 23.06 -2.25 31.98
N ASN A 161 22.18 -2.95 32.68
CA ASN A 161 21.59 -4.22 32.26
C ASN A 161 20.54 -3.96 31.17
N TYR A 162 20.83 -4.38 29.92
CA TYR A 162 19.86 -4.34 28.83
C TYR A 162 19.09 -5.67 28.78
N LYS A 163 17.79 -5.66 29.12
CA LYS A 163 16.89 -6.78 28.85
C LYS A 163 16.46 -6.75 27.39
N ARG A 164 16.81 -7.80 26.63
CA ARG A 164 16.28 -8.06 25.28
C ARG A 164 14.78 -8.35 25.36
N TYR A 165 13.98 -7.58 24.64
CA TYR A 165 12.61 -7.96 24.28
C TYR A 165 12.60 -8.44 22.82
N HIS A 166 12.03 -9.63 22.59
CA HIS A 166 11.80 -10.19 21.26
C HIS A 166 10.53 -9.56 20.69
N SER A 167 10.60 -9.05 19.46
CA SER A 167 9.43 -8.56 18.72
C SER A 167 8.65 -9.74 18.14
N PHE A 168 7.34 -9.77 18.40
CA PHE A 168 6.38 -10.67 17.76
C PHE A 168 5.46 -9.79 16.91
N ALA A 169 5.57 -9.87 15.59
CA ALA A 169 4.60 -9.27 14.68
C ALA A 169 3.37 -10.19 14.62
N GLY A 170 2.29 -9.82 15.30
CA GLY A 170 1.01 -10.52 15.26
C GLY A 170 0.12 -9.93 14.15
N TYR A 171 -0.29 -10.77 13.20
CA TYR A 171 -1.38 -10.44 12.29
C TYR A 171 -2.71 -10.68 13.01
N VAL A 172 -3.61 -9.70 13.03
CA VAL A 172 -4.99 -9.89 13.49
C VAL A 172 -5.90 -9.75 12.28
N ALA A 173 -6.27 -10.88 11.68
CA ALA A 173 -7.42 -10.91 10.77
C ALA A 173 -8.68 -10.71 11.62
N LYS A 174 -9.42 -9.63 11.40
CA LYS A 174 -10.76 -9.46 11.96
C LYS A 174 -11.76 -9.99 10.94
N ASP A 175 -12.33 -11.15 11.22
CA ASP A 175 -13.52 -11.64 10.53
C ASP A 175 -14.72 -10.77 10.94
N THR A 176 -15.34 -10.09 9.97
CA THR A 176 -16.58 -9.35 10.17
C THR A 176 -17.78 -10.27 10.04
N LYS A 177 -18.03 -11.05 11.10
CA LYS A 177 -19.37 -11.56 11.42
C LYS A 177 -19.51 -11.49 12.92
N ASP A 178 -20.29 -10.51 13.37
CA ASP A 178 -21.25 -10.63 14.48
C ASP A 178 -21.64 -9.21 14.90
N ASP A 179 -22.81 -8.78 14.45
CA ASP A 179 -23.67 -7.84 15.18
C ASP A 179 -25.12 -8.25 14.89
N GLU A 180 -25.68 -8.93 15.88
CA GLU A 180 -27.08 -9.25 16.09
C GLU A 180 -27.88 -7.95 16.27
N ILE A 181 -29.12 -7.84 15.77
CA ILE A 181 -30.24 -7.18 16.47
C ILE A 181 -31.59 -7.53 15.82
N LEU A 182 -32.51 -7.85 16.71
CA LEU A 182 -33.90 -8.29 16.60
C LEU A 182 -34.83 -7.45 15.68
N LYS A 183 -35.84 -8.15 15.12
CA LYS A 183 -37.29 -7.82 15.11
C LYS A 183 -38.05 -8.98 14.43
N ASP A 184 -38.78 -9.81 15.17
CA ASP A 184 -40.19 -9.69 15.57
C ASP A 184 -41.13 -10.51 14.67
N GLN A 185 -42.19 -11.00 15.32
CA GLN A 185 -43.14 -12.05 14.99
C GLN A 185 -43.94 -11.85 13.69
N ARG A 186 -44.25 -12.98 13.03
CA ARG A 186 -45.56 -13.44 12.48
C ARG A 186 -45.32 -14.40 11.32
N THR A 187 -45.76 -15.65 11.42
CA THR A 187 -46.93 -16.22 10.71
C THR A 187 -46.94 -17.75 10.92
N VAL A 188 -48.08 -18.25 11.41
CA VAL A 188 -48.53 -19.63 11.66
C VAL A 188 -47.91 -20.35 12.86
#